data_AF-A0A524N0N6-F1
#
_entry.id   AF-A0A524N0N6-F1
#
_cell.length_a   1.000
_cell.length_b   1.000
_cell.length_c   1.000
_cell.angle_alpha   90.00
_cell.angle_beta   90.00
_cell.angle_gamma   90.00
#
_symmetry.space_group_name_H-M   'P 1'
#
loop_
_entity.id
_entity.type
_entity.pdbx_description
1 polymer ?
#
loop_
_entity_poly.entity_id
_entity_poly.type
_entity_poly.pdbx_seq_one_letter_code
_entity_poly.pdbx_strand_id
1 'polypeptide(L)' 'MSTMNVSLPDELKSYVDEQVGDGGYGSTSEYGRDLIRRDKDRQQLRRVLLDGAASSPGPVADAAYFTSVRGRIRSDA' A
#
# COMPACT_ATOMS: atom_id res chain seq x y z
N MET A 1 -18.60 -12.67 -9.97
CA MET A 1 -18.20 -11.32 -9.50
C MET A 1 -19.42 -10.62 -8.99
N SER A 2 -19.31 -9.90 -7.87
CA SER A 2 -20.36 -9.00 -7.40
C SER A 2 -20.20 -7.64 -8.06
N THR A 3 -21.29 -7.03 -8.50
CA THR A 3 -21.32 -5.69 -9.09
C THR A 3 -21.56 -4.64 -8.02
N MET A 4 -20.98 -3.45 -8.20
CA MET A 4 -21.18 -2.30 -7.33
C MET A 4 -21.48 -1.09 -8.21
N ASN A 5 -22.63 -0.44 -7.97
CA ASN A 5 -23.04 0.77 -8.66
C ASN A 5 -22.76 1.98 -7.78
N VAL A 6 -22.14 3.01 -8.33
CA VAL A 6 -21.81 4.26 -7.63
C VAL A 6 -22.24 5.42 -8.51
N SER A 7 -23.01 6.35 -7.94
CA SER A 7 -23.33 7.63 -8.59
C SER A 7 -22.23 8.64 -8.26
N LEU A 8 -21.74 9.33 -9.29
CA LEU A 8 -20.71 10.34 -9.18
C LEU A 8 -21.25 11.69 -9.68
N PRO A 9 -20.88 12.82 -9.06
CA PRO A 9 -21.04 14.14 -9.68
C PRO A 9 -20.32 14.21 -11.02
N ASP A 10 -20.79 15.08 -11.91
CA ASP A 10 -20.26 15.21 -13.28
C ASP A 10 -18.75 15.46 -13.31
N GLU A 11 -18.24 16.29 -12.39
CA GLU A 11 -16.80 16.56 -12.27
C GLU A 11 -15.97 15.30 -12.00
N LEU A 12 -16.42 14.45 -11.06
CA LEU A 12 -15.72 13.21 -10.75
C LEU A 12 -15.83 12.20 -11.90
N LYS A 13 -16.95 12.21 -12.63
CA LYS A 13 -17.12 11.38 -13.81
C LYS A 13 -16.13 11.80 -14.91
N SER A 14 -16.04 13.08 -15.23
CA SER A 14 -15.09 13.61 -16.22
C SER A 14 -13.64 13.24 -15.87
N TYR A 15 -13.26 13.41 -14.60
CA TYR A 15 -11.92 13.01 -14.15
C TYR A 15 -11.67 11.50 -14.35
N VAL A 16 -12.63 10.64 -14.03
CA VAL A 16 -12.50 9.19 -14.25
C VAL A 16 -12.42 8.86 -15.74
N ASP A 17 -13.20 9.53 -16.59
CA ASP A 17 -13.18 9.33 -18.04
C ASP A 17 -11.81 9.72 -18.64
N GLU A 18 -11.16 10.78 -18.14
CA GLU A 18 -9.78 11.14 -18.52
C GLU A 18 -8.77 10.06 -18.12
N GLN A 19 -8.92 9.43 -16.95
CA GLN A 19 -8.03 8.33 -16.56
C GLN A 19 -8.20 7.10 -17.45
N VAL A 20 -9.41 6.84 -17.93
CA VAL A 20 -9.70 5.74 -18.87
C VAL A 20 -9.19 6.06 -20.27
N GLY A 21 -9.33 7.31 -20.74
CA GLY A 21 -8.84 7.73 -22.06
C GLY A 21 -7.31 7.87 -22.12
N ASP A 22 -6.77 8.79 -21.33
CA ASP A 22 -5.36 9.22 -21.39
C ASP A 22 -4.49 8.50 -20.35
N GLY A 23 -5.09 8.08 -19.24
CA GLY A 23 -4.40 7.43 -18.11
C GLY A 23 -4.12 5.94 -18.29
N GLY A 24 -4.55 5.33 -19.41
CA GLY A 24 -4.21 3.96 -19.78
C GLY A 24 -5.06 2.86 -19.14
N TYR A 25 -6.17 3.18 -18.48
CA TYR A 25 -7.12 2.17 -17.99
C TYR A 25 -8.14 1.78 -19.06
N GLY A 26 -8.49 0.50 -19.18
CA GLY A 26 -9.46 0.04 -20.18
C GLY A 26 -10.92 0.27 -19.81
N SER A 27 -11.23 0.65 -18.56
CA SER A 27 -12.60 0.95 -18.12
C SER A 27 -12.65 1.69 -16.77
N THR A 28 -13.76 2.36 -16.49
CA THR A 28 -14.06 2.97 -15.17
C THR A 28 -13.97 1.95 -14.04
N SER A 29 -14.47 0.72 -14.26
CA SER A 29 -14.38 -0.34 -13.25
C SER A 29 -12.96 -0.80 -12.99
N GLU A 30 -12.07 -0.73 -13.99
CA GLU A 30 -10.66 -1.03 -13.82
C GLU A 30 -9.96 0.04 -12.98
N TYR A 31 -10.16 1.31 -13.33
CA TYR A 31 -9.65 2.43 -12.56
C TYR A 31 -10.14 2.36 -11.10
N GLY A 32 -11.43 2.15 -10.88
CA GLY A 32 -12.00 2.00 -9.54
C GLY A 32 -11.42 0.83 -8.75
N ARG A 33 -11.21 -0.33 -9.39
CA ARG A 33 -10.56 -1.49 -8.75
C ARG A 33 -9.12 -1.17 -8.34
N ASP A 34 -8.39 -0.44 -9.17
CA ASP A 34 -7.01 -0.06 -8.85
C ASP A 34 -6.93 0.93 -7.69
N LEU A 35 -7.81 1.94 -7.67
CA LEU A 35 -7.92 2.87 -6.54
C LEU A 35 -8.22 2.15 -5.22
N ILE A 36 -9.11 1.15 -5.23
CA ILE A 36 -9.41 0.34 -4.04
C ILE A 36 -8.17 -0.44 -3.57
N ARG A 37 -7.38 -1.01 -4.48
CA ARG A 37 -6.12 -1.70 -4.12
C ARG A 37 -5.13 -0.72 -3.49
N ARG A 38 -4.89 0.42 -4.13
CA ARG A 38 -4.00 1.47 -3.60
C ARG A 38 -4.45 1.96 -2.23
N ASP A 39 -5.75 2.08 -1.99
CA ASP A 39 -6.29 2.44 -0.69
C ASP A 39 -6.02 1.38 0.37
N LYS A 40 -6.28 0.11 0.04
CA LYS A 40 -5.96 -1.02 0.92
C LYS A 40 -4.47 -1.07 1.27
N ASP A 41 -3.59 -0.85 0.30
CA ASP A 41 -2.14 -0.84 0.51
C ASP A 41 -1.72 0.33 1.41
N ARG A 42 -2.28 1.53 1.19
CA ARG A 42 -2.06 2.70 2.06
C ARG A 42 -2.52 2.43 3.49
N GLN A 43 -3.68 1.83 3.68
CA GLN A 43 -4.19 1.47 4.99
C GLN A 43 -3.33 0.41 5.68
N GLN A 44 -2.87 -0.60 4.92
CA GLN A 44 -1.97 -1.63 5.44
C GLN A 44 -0.63 -1.03 5.89
N LEU A 45 -0.03 -0.16 5.08
CA LEU A 45 1.21 0.54 5.44
C LEU A 45 1.01 1.40 6.69
N ARG A 46 -0.07 2.19 6.75
CA ARG A 46 -0.39 3.01 7.93
C ARG A 46 -0.48 2.15 9.19
N ARG A 47 -1.15 1.00 9.12
CA ARG A 47 -1.27 0.09 10.26
C ARG A 47 0.10 -0.36 10.77
N VAL A 48 0.96 -0.88 9.90
CA VAL A 48 2.28 -1.38 10.34
C VAL A 48 3.21 -0.27 10.86
N LEU A 49 3.07 0.96 10.35
CA LEU A 49 3.79 2.12 10.89
C LEU A 49 3.33 2.48 12.30
N LEU A 50 2.01 2.45 12.55
CA LEU A 50 1.46 2.70 13.88
C LEU A 50 1.83 1.58 14.86
N ASP A 51 1.78 0.32 14.42
CA ASP A 51 2.20 -0.83 15.23
C ASP A 51 3.70 -0.70 15.61
N GLY A 52 4.54 -0.29 14.66
CA GLY A 52 5.96 -0.02 14.91
C GLY A 52 6.19 1.15 15.86
N ALA A 53 5.45 2.25 15.69
CA ALA A 53 5.55 3.43 16.57
C ALA A 53 5.07 3.14 18.00
N ALA A 54 4.12 2.23 18.17
CA ALA A 54 3.64 1.77 19.47
C ALA A 54 4.57 0.73 20.13
N SER A 55 5.53 0.17 19.39
CA SER A 55 6.48 -0.81 19.92
C SER A 55 7.57 -0.16 20.78
N SER A 56 8.14 -0.95 21.70
CA SER A 56 9.30 -0.50 22.46
C SER A 56 10.48 -0.22 21.52
N PRO A 57 11.28 0.83 21.77
CA PRO A 57 12.47 1.10 20.98
C PRO A 57 13.40 -0.12 20.92
N GLY A 58 13.82 -0.47 19.70
CA GLY A 58 14.85 -1.48 19.49
C GLY A 58 16.26 -0.97 19.83
N PRO A 59 17.26 -1.86 19.84
CA PRO A 59 18.66 -1.45 19.91
C PRO A 59 19.03 -0.57 18.71
N VAL A 60 20.04 0.29 18.88
CA VAL A 60 20.57 1.10 17.79
C VAL A 60 21.07 0.17 16.68
N ALA A 61 20.62 0.40 15.46
CA ALA A 61 21.01 -0.37 14.28
C ALA A 61 22.42 0.03 13.78
N ASP A 62 23.43 -0.20 14.61
CA ASP A 62 24.84 0.08 14.32
C ASP A 62 25.58 -1.14 13.73
N ALA A 63 26.89 -0.99 13.50
CA ALA A 63 27.71 -2.05 12.95
C ALA A 63 27.78 -3.30 13.84
N ALA A 64 27.72 -3.14 15.17
CA ALA A 64 27.76 -4.26 16.12
C ALA A 64 26.43 -5.02 16.09
N TYR A 65 25.30 -4.31 16.06
CA TYR A 65 23.98 -4.88 15.86
C TYR A 65 23.96 -5.75 14.60
N PHE A 66 24.33 -5.22 13.43
CA PHE A 66 24.31 -6.00 12.20
C PHE A 66 25.31 -7.16 12.18
N THR A 67 26.46 -7.02 12.86
CA THR A 67 27.41 -8.13 13.03
C THR A 67 26.79 -9.27 13.84
N SER A 68 26.11 -8.97 14.95
CA SER A 68 25.41 -9.97 15.76
C SER A 68 24.28 -10.66 14.98
N VAL A 69 23.51 -9.89 14.19
CA VAL A 69 22.43 -10.43 13.37
C VAL A 69 22.97 -11.42 12.33
N ARG A 70 24.05 -11.08 11.64
CA ARG A 70 24.71 -11.99 10.67
C ARG A 70 25.33 -13.21 11.34
N GLY A 71 25.87 -13.04 12.55
CA GLY A 71 26.38 -14.14 13.37
C GLY A 71 25.30 -15.19 13.63
N ARG A 72 24.11 -14.75 14.09
CA ARG A 72 22.96 -15.64 14.35
C ARG A 72 22.50 -16.41 13.11
N ILE A 73 22.36 -15.74 11.97
CA ILE A 73 21.94 -16.40 10.72
C ILE A 73 22.91 -17.52 10.32
N ARG A 74 24.21 -17.34 10.59
CA ARG A 74 25.25 -18.33 10.27
C ARG A 74 25.35 -19.46 11.29
N SER A 75 24.91 -19.24 12.53
CA SER A 75 24.88 -20.29 13.56
C SER A 75 23.62 -21.16 13.50
N ASP A 76 22.55 -20.62 12.92
CA ASP A 76 21.27 -21.31 12.73
C ASP A 76 21.20 -22.11 11.41
N ALA A 77 22.29 -22.13 10.64
CA ALA A 77 22.48 -22.88 9.38
C ALA A 77 23.43 -24.06 9.59
#